data_AF-A0A285MYK5-F1
#
_entry.id   AF-A0A285MYK5-F1
#
_cell.length_a   1.000
_cell.length_b   1.000
_cell.length_c   1.000
_cell.angle_alpha   90.00
_cell.angle_beta   90.00
_cell.angle_gamma   90.00
#
_symmetry.space_group_name_H-M   'P 1'
#
loop_
_entity.id
_entity.type
_entity.pdbx_description
1 polymer ?
#
loop_
_entity_poly.entity_id
_entity_poly.type
_entity_poly.pdbx_seq_one_letter_code
_entity_poly.pdbx_strand_id
1 'polypeptide(L)'
;MKNNFSAKFFIFFIVSLVLVGCSKDGTNGLDGRDGTNGANGTDGTNGRNSLITTLIEQPGENCANGGFKIDVGQDTNDNGQLEANEVDATEFICNGGTSELPYLSYVSLINQTGTDNPETTVLENTLELGIVWTRESQGKYMGTLDKAIDIGKTVIFYTTPTTHTGVRGELVGDNQVRLELQNGINAFADDFSNLSFELREYE
;
A
#
# COMPACT_ATOMS: atom_id res chain seq x y z
N MET A 1 116.71 -60.55 -38.34
CA MET A 1 116.62 -60.15 -36.92
C MET A 1 115.47 -59.16 -36.78
N LYS A 2 114.55 -59.39 -35.84
CA LYS A 2 113.18 -58.83 -35.78
C LYS A 2 113.13 -57.52 -34.98
N ASN A 3 112.42 -56.48 -35.45
CA ASN A 3 111.07 -56.11 -34.97
C ASN A 3 110.64 -54.72 -35.49
N ASN A 4 109.41 -54.66 -36.01
CA ASN A 4 108.68 -53.46 -36.43
C ASN A 4 107.98 -52.81 -35.23
N PHE A 5 108.03 -51.48 -35.08
CA PHE A 5 107.04 -50.73 -34.30
C PHE A 5 106.76 -49.39 -34.97
N SER A 6 105.48 -49.14 -35.26
CA SER A 6 104.98 -48.14 -36.21
C SER A 6 104.69 -46.79 -35.55
N ALA A 7 105.18 -45.72 -36.17
CA ALA A 7 104.90 -44.33 -35.84
C ALA A 7 103.52 -43.90 -36.38
N LYS A 8 102.62 -43.46 -35.50
CA LYS A 8 101.45 -42.66 -35.87
C LYS A 8 101.24 -41.54 -34.85
N PHE A 9 101.88 -40.42 -35.13
CA PHE A 9 101.77 -39.14 -34.42
C PHE A 9 101.21 -38.13 -35.43
N PHE A 10 99.91 -37.80 -35.40
CA PHE A 10 99.36 -36.54 -35.93
C PHE A 10 97.82 -36.40 -35.72
N ILE A 11 97.40 -35.22 -35.20
CA ILE A 11 96.12 -34.46 -35.44
C ILE A 11 95.01 -34.50 -34.34
N PHE A 12 94.54 -33.27 -34.00
CA PHE A 12 93.35 -32.77 -33.25
C PHE A 12 93.54 -32.58 -31.72
N PHE A 13 93.81 -31.40 -31.12
CA PHE A 13 93.23 -30.04 -31.15
C PHE A 13 91.76 -29.96 -30.71
N ILE A 14 91.42 -28.96 -29.84
CA ILE A 14 90.10 -28.57 -29.23
C ILE A 14 89.92 -29.19 -27.81
N VAL A 15 89.85 -28.52 -26.64
CA VAL A 15 89.12 -27.32 -26.14
C VAL A 15 89.89 -26.77 -24.90
N SER A 16 90.53 -25.60 -24.91
CA SER A 16 90.06 -24.26 -24.48
C SER A 16 89.29 -24.17 -23.14
N LEU A 17 89.99 -23.75 -22.07
CA LEU A 17 89.64 -22.60 -21.21
C LEU A 17 88.19 -22.46 -20.71
N VAL A 18 87.93 -22.65 -19.40
CA VAL A 18 87.07 -21.75 -18.61
C VAL A 18 87.55 -21.62 -17.16
N LEU A 19 88.00 -20.42 -16.85
CA LEU A 19 88.24 -19.82 -15.53
C LEU A 19 86.91 -19.35 -14.90
N VAL A 20 86.85 -19.38 -13.56
CA VAL A 20 85.97 -18.58 -12.66
C VAL A 20 84.45 -18.79 -12.78
N GLY A 21 83.84 -19.27 -11.68
CA GLY A 21 82.38 -19.37 -11.54
C GLY A 21 81.88 -19.17 -10.10
N CYS A 22 81.66 -17.91 -9.73
CA CYS A 22 80.75 -17.34 -8.71
C CYS A 22 80.60 -17.98 -7.31
N SER A 23 81.00 -17.22 -6.29
CA SER A 23 80.26 -17.12 -5.01
C SER A 23 78.86 -16.56 -5.33
N LYS A 24 77.78 -17.29 -5.03
CA LYS A 24 76.43 -16.73 -4.99
C LYS A 24 75.93 -16.88 -3.57
N ASP A 25 75.95 -15.80 -2.81
CA ASP A 25 75.15 -15.73 -1.59
C ASP A 25 73.69 -15.95 -2.04
N GLY A 26 73.03 -16.94 -1.43
CA GLY A 26 71.67 -17.31 -1.78
C GLY A 26 70.75 -16.11 -1.59
N THR A 27 70.06 -15.69 -2.64
CA THR A 27 69.01 -14.68 -2.55
C THR A 27 67.90 -15.21 -1.65
N ASN A 28 67.37 -14.39 -0.74
CA ASN A 28 66.17 -14.74 0.02
C ASN A 28 65.06 -15.18 -0.94
N GLY A 29 64.30 -16.21 -0.55
CA GLY A 29 63.13 -16.65 -1.30
C GLY A 29 62.12 -15.52 -1.45
N LEU A 30 61.39 -15.50 -2.57
CA LEU A 30 60.29 -14.56 -2.76
C LEU A 30 59.22 -14.80 -1.69
N ASP A 31 58.67 -13.71 -1.15
CA ASP A 31 57.56 -13.79 -0.20
C ASP A 31 56.37 -14.55 -0.81
N GLY A 32 55.67 -15.30 0.04
CA GLY A 32 54.45 -15.99 -0.36
C GLY A 32 53.39 -15.00 -0.83
N ARG A 33 52.60 -15.39 -1.82
CA ARG A 33 51.47 -14.57 -2.27
C ARG A 33 50.43 -14.46 -1.16
N ASP A 34 49.85 -13.28 -1.01
CA ASP A 34 48.71 -13.08 -0.14
C ASP A 34 47.55 -14.01 -0.53
N GLY A 35 46.79 -14.45 0.48
CA GLY A 35 45.58 -15.23 0.28
C GLY A 35 44.49 -14.43 -0.42
N THR A 36 43.61 -15.12 -1.14
CA THR A 36 42.43 -14.48 -1.73
C THR A 36 41.42 -14.10 -0.66
N ASN A 37 40.74 -12.96 -0.83
CA ASN A 37 39.61 -12.59 0.01
C ASN A 37 38.52 -13.67 -0.02
N GLY A 38 37.82 -13.84 1.10
CA GLY A 38 36.65 -14.70 1.18
C GLY A 38 35.49 -14.19 0.32
N ALA A 39 34.56 -15.08 -0.01
CA ALA A 39 33.33 -14.69 -0.69
C ALA A 39 32.43 -13.86 0.23
N ASN A 40 31.66 -12.94 -0.37
CA ASN A 40 30.62 -12.21 0.36
C ASN A 40 29.53 -13.18 0.86
N GLY A 41 28.88 -12.81 1.97
CA GLY A 41 27.68 -13.50 2.44
C GLY A 41 26.50 -13.32 1.48
N THR A 42 25.49 -14.18 1.62
CA THR A 42 24.22 -14.03 0.90
C THR A 42 23.36 -12.95 1.55
N ASP A 43 22.51 -12.31 0.75
CA ASP A 43 21.51 -11.37 1.27
C ASP A 43 20.51 -12.07 2.21
N GLY A 44 19.94 -11.29 3.13
CA GLY A 44 18.85 -11.74 3.99
C GLY A 44 17.51 -11.83 3.24
N THR A 45 16.50 -12.43 3.87
CA THR A 45 15.14 -12.45 3.32
C THR A 45 14.48 -11.08 3.45
N ASN A 46 13.61 -10.73 2.50
CA ASN A 46 12.76 -9.55 2.60
C ASN A 46 11.86 -9.63 3.85
N GLY A 47 11.59 -8.49 4.48
CA GLY A 47 10.57 -8.40 5.54
C GLY A 47 9.16 -8.51 4.96
N ARG A 48 8.18 -8.81 5.83
CA ARG A 48 6.75 -8.80 5.44
C ARG A 48 6.20 -7.38 5.41
N ASN A 49 5.09 -7.19 4.71
CA ASN A 49 4.39 -5.91 4.68
C ASN A 49 3.69 -5.62 6.01
N SER A 50 3.69 -4.35 6.42
CA SER A 50 2.77 -3.85 7.44
C SER A 50 1.65 -3.09 6.75
N LEU A 51 0.41 -3.44 7.06
CA LEU A 51 -0.78 -2.86 6.46
C LEU A 51 -1.53 -2.02 7.50
N ILE A 52 -2.23 -1.01 6.99
CA ILE A 52 -3.11 -0.13 7.75
C ILE A 52 -4.45 -0.14 7.05
N THR A 53 -5.53 -0.41 7.79
CA THR A 53 -6.89 -0.24 7.28
C THR A 53 -7.63 0.76 8.15
N THR A 54 -8.48 1.56 7.51
CA THR A 54 -9.31 2.56 8.18
C THR A 54 -10.76 2.24 7.93
N LEU A 55 -11.53 2.08 8.99
CA LEU A 55 -12.97 1.90 8.95
C LEU A 55 -13.64 3.08 9.65
N ILE A 56 -14.86 3.40 9.26
CA ILE A 56 -15.66 4.43 9.95
C ILE A 56 -16.10 3.86 11.29
N GLU A 57 -15.81 4.57 12.37
CA GLU A 57 -16.34 4.28 13.71
C GLU A 57 -17.65 5.06 13.90
N GLN A 58 -18.74 4.33 14.14
CA GLN A 58 -20.04 4.95 14.38
C GLN A 58 -20.07 5.63 15.77
N PRO A 59 -20.92 6.65 15.97
CA PRO A 59 -21.19 7.20 17.30
C PRO A 59 -21.55 6.09 18.30
N GLY A 60 -20.80 6.00 19.39
CA GLY A 60 -20.95 4.88 20.33
C GLY A 60 -19.89 4.85 21.44
N GLU A 61 -19.64 3.65 21.97
CA GLU A 61 -18.78 3.43 23.12
C GLU A 61 -17.32 3.87 22.90
N ASN A 62 -16.77 3.68 21.69
CA ASN A 62 -15.39 4.06 21.40
C ASN A 62 -15.27 5.56 21.07
N CYS A 63 -16.22 6.10 20.31
CA CYS A 63 -16.25 7.51 19.93
C CYS A 63 -17.68 8.07 20.03
N ALA A 64 -17.93 8.96 20.99
CA ALA A 64 -19.26 9.55 21.22
C ALA A 64 -19.85 10.25 19.99
N ASN A 65 -19.00 10.85 19.14
CA ASN A 65 -19.39 11.56 17.92
C ASN A 65 -18.94 10.84 16.64
N GLY A 66 -18.70 9.52 16.74
CA GLY A 66 -18.08 8.74 15.68
C GLY A 66 -16.65 9.16 15.38
N GLY A 67 -16.07 8.60 14.32
CA GLY A 67 -14.71 8.87 13.91
C GLY A 67 -14.19 7.80 12.95
N PHE A 68 -12.91 7.47 13.08
CA PHE A 68 -12.29 6.40 12.34
C PHE A 68 -11.65 5.38 13.28
N LYS A 69 -11.87 4.10 13.01
CA LYS A 69 -11.11 2.98 13.52
C LYS A 69 -9.92 2.73 12.60
N ILE A 70 -8.73 2.66 13.16
CA ILE A 70 -7.49 2.36 12.46
C ILE A 70 -6.99 1.01 12.96
N ASP A 71 -6.97 0.01 12.08
CA ASP A 71 -6.36 -1.28 12.37
C ASP A 71 -4.99 -1.35 11.69
N VAL A 72 -3.99 -1.84 12.42
CA VAL A 72 -2.63 -2.04 11.93
C VAL A 72 -2.17 -3.45 12.21
N GLY A 73 -1.40 -4.03 11.29
CA GLY A 73 -0.86 -5.36 11.48
C GLY A 73 0.06 -5.82 10.36
N GLN A 74 0.68 -6.98 10.54
CA GLN A 74 1.54 -7.61 9.56
C GLN A 74 0.73 -8.51 8.61
N ASP A 75 0.93 -8.36 7.31
CA ASP A 75 0.39 -9.26 6.29
C ASP A 75 1.15 -10.60 6.38
N THR A 76 0.59 -11.54 7.13
CA THR A 76 1.25 -12.81 7.46
C THR A 76 1.08 -13.85 6.37
N ASN A 77 0.06 -13.68 5.53
CA ASN A 77 -0.26 -14.57 4.42
C ASN A 77 0.20 -14.02 3.04
N ASP A 78 0.74 -12.80 3.01
CA ASP A 78 1.28 -12.08 1.84
C ASP A 78 0.25 -11.85 0.72
N ASN A 79 -1.01 -11.59 1.07
CA ASN A 79 -2.09 -11.37 0.10
C ASN A 79 -2.46 -9.90 -0.13
N GLY A 80 -1.83 -8.96 0.58
CA GLY A 80 -2.03 -7.53 0.44
C GLY A 80 -3.30 -6.98 1.10
N GLN A 81 -3.98 -7.75 1.94
CA GLN A 81 -5.13 -7.32 2.74
C GLN A 81 -4.84 -7.52 4.22
N LEU A 82 -5.32 -6.62 5.07
CA LEU A 82 -5.22 -6.81 6.52
C LEU A 82 -6.49 -7.52 7.01
N GLU A 83 -6.37 -8.79 7.37
CA GLU A 83 -7.51 -9.53 7.92
C GLU A 83 -7.62 -9.41 9.43
N ALA A 84 -8.79 -9.77 9.97
CA ALA A 84 -9.06 -9.68 11.41
C ALA A 84 -8.07 -10.50 12.27
N ASN A 85 -7.53 -11.60 11.76
CA ASN A 85 -6.52 -12.41 12.45
C ASN A 85 -5.09 -11.85 12.33
N GLU A 86 -4.89 -10.82 11.51
CA GLU A 86 -3.60 -10.18 11.26
C GLU A 86 -3.48 -8.81 11.95
N VAL A 87 -4.57 -8.30 12.54
CA VAL A 87 -4.57 -7.03 13.28
C VAL A 87 -3.79 -7.19 14.58
N ASP A 88 -2.71 -6.43 14.70
CA ASP A 88 -1.85 -6.37 15.89
C ASP A 88 -2.28 -5.25 16.85
N ALA A 89 -2.82 -4.15 16.32
CA ALA A 89 -3.34 -3.05 17.13
C ALA A 89 -4.52 -2.34 16.45
N THR A 90 -5.40 -1.79 17.29
CA THR A 90 -6.55 -0.98 16.89
C THR A 90 -6.49 0.35 17.64
N GLU A 91 -6.61 1.44 16.91
CA GLU A 91 -6.69 2.80 17.45
C GLU A 91 -7.97 3.48 16.95
N PHE A 92 -8.51 4.41 17.73
CA PHE A 92 -9.68 5.19 17.36
C PHE A 92 -9.33 6.67 17.27
N ILE A 93 -9.51 7.27 16.10
CA ILE A 93 -9.48 8.72 15.91
C ILE A 93 -10.92 9.19 16.00
N CYS A 94 -11.33 9.60 17.21
CA CYS A 94 -12.65 10.16 17.41
C CYS A 94 -12.73 11.57 16.83
N ASN A 95 -13.88 11.87 16.22
CA ASN A 95 -14.23 13.24 15.91
C ASN A 95 -14.20 14.05 17.21
N GLY A 96 -13.58 15.23 17.17
CA GLY A 96 -13.60 16.13 18.31
C GLY A 96 -15.04 16.37 18.77
N GLY A 97 -15.25 16.50 20.08
CA GLY A 97 -16.45 17.16 20.58
C GLY A 97 -16.60 18.50 19.86
N THR A 98 -17.83 18.91 19.55
CA THR A 98 -18.17 20.11 18.77
C THR A 98 -17.15 21.22 19.02
N SER A 99 -16.12 21.28 18.17
CA SER A 99 -15.44 22.54 17.92
C SER A 99 -16.57 23.42 17.43
N GLU A 100 -16.79 24.58 18.05
CA GLU A 100 -17.91 25.48 17.76
C GLU A 100 -17.81 26.06 16.35
N LEU A 101 -17.87 25.20 15.34
CA LEU A 101 -18.36 25.51 14.03
C LEU A 101 -19.83 25.15 14.10
N PRO A 102 -20.72 26.12 14.39
CA PRO A 102 -22.14 25.85 14.33
C PRO A 102 -22.47 25.36 12.92
N TYR A 103 -23.10 24.18 12.86
CA TYR A 103 -23.63 23.62 11.63
C TYR A 103 -24.99 23.03 11.92
N LEU A 104 -25.82 23.02 10.87
CA LEU A 104 -27.05 22.26 10.84
C LEU A 104 -26.80 20.99 10.02
N SER A 105 -27.51 19.92 10.37
CA SER A 105 -27.33 18.58 9.83
C SER A 105 -28.64 17.96 9.32
N TYR A 106 -28.51 17.08 8.35
CA TYR A 106 -29.51 16.10 7.95
C TYR A 106 -28.82 14.74 7.91
N VAL A 107 -29.25 13.80 8.75
CA VAL A 107 -28.67 12.45 8.85
C VAL A 107 -29.75 11.42 8.60
N SER A 108 -29.45 10.43 7.74
CA SER A 108 -30.39 9.37 7.44
C SER A 108 -29.72 8.03 7.12
N LEU A 109 -30.50 6.95 7.21
CA LEU A 109 -30.18 5.65 6.64
C LEU A 109 -30.99 5.46 5.36
N ILE A 110 -30.30 5.07 4.28
CA ILE A 110 -30.87 4.84 2.97
C ILE A 110 -30.81 3.36 2.65
N ASN A 111 -31.95 2.81 2.21
CA ASN A 111 -32.09 1.45 1.72
C ASN A 111 -32.67 1.47 0.31
N GLN A 112 -32.27 0.51 -0.52
CA GLN A 112 -32.80 0.37 -1.88
C GLN A 112 -32.87 -1.11 -2.25
N THR A 113 -33.97 -1.52 -2.89
CA THR A 113 -34.21 -2.91 -3.31
C THR A 113 -34.69 -2.95 -4.76
N GLY A 114 -34.13 -3.88 -5.54
CA GLY A 114 -34.44 -4.10 -6.94
C GLY A 114 -34.28 -2.84 -7.77
N THR A 115 -35.37 -2.41 -8.42
CA THR A 115 -35.40 -1.17 -9.22
C THR A 115 -36.21 -0.05 -8.57
N ASP A 116 -36.63 -0.23 -7.32
CA ASP A 116 -37.43 0.77 -6.62
C ASP A 116 -36.55 1.97 -6.23
N ASN A 117 -37.20 3.10 -5.99
CA ASN A 117 -36.53 4.28 -5.46
C ASN A 117 -36.00 4.00 -4.04
N PRO A 118 -34.89 4.65 -3.63
CA PRO A 118 -34.39 4.48 -2.27
C PRO A 118 -35.38 5.01 -1.23
N GLU A 119 -35.53 4.26 -0.14
CA GLU A 119 -36.28 4.64 1.03
C GLU A 119 -35.35 5.13 2.13
N THR A 120 -35.79 6.15 2.86
CA THR A 120 -34.96 6.86 3.85
C THR A 120 -35.57 6.80 5.23
N THR A 121 -34.77 6.45 6.22
CA THR A 121 -35.09 6.62 7.65
C THR A 121 -34.26 7.78 8.20
N VAL A 122 -34.92 8.89 8.54
CA VAL A 122 -34.24 10.08 9.08
C VAL A 122 -33.87 9.86 10.54
N LEU A 123 -32.61 10.10 10.87
CA LEU A 123 -32.06 9.99 12.24
C LEU A 123 -31.92 11.36 12.89
N GLU A 124 -31.55 12.39 12.12
CA GLU A 124 -31.39 13.78 12.58
C GLU A 124 -31.77 14.74 11.46
N ASN A 125 -32.40 15.87 11.78
CA ASN A 125 -32.75 16.88 10.80
C ASN A 125 -32.84 18.28 11.42
N THR A 126 -31.70 18.81 11.84
CA THR A 126 -31.60 20.18 12.33
C THR A 126 -31.61 21.21 11.20
N LEU A 127 -31.34 20.79 9.96
CA LEU A 127 -31.53 21.60 8.73
C LEU A 127 -32.99 21.82 8.35
N GLU A 128 -33.92 21.06 8.93
CA GLU A 128 -35.31 20.99 8.48
C GLU A 128 -35.42 20.69 6.97
N LEU A 129 -34.54 19.84 6.44
CA LEU A 129 -34.40 19.51 5.03
C LEU A 129 -35.19 18.23 4.69
N GLY A 130 -35.89 18.22 3.57
CA GLY A 130 -36.47 17.02 2.97
C GLY A 130 -35.65 16.59 1.76
N ILE A 131 -35.27 15.31 1.71
CA ILE A 131 -34.58 14.72 0.54
C ILE A 131 -35.42 13.57 0.00
N VAL A 132 -35.80 13.67 -1.27
CA VAL A 132 -36.48 12.60 -2.01
C VAL A 132 -35.49 11.95 -2.97
N TRP A 133 -35.17 10.68 -2.72
CA TRP A 133 -34.26 9.91 -3.56
C TRP A 133 -35.01 9.23 -4.71
N THR A 134 -34.46 9.35 -5.91
CA THR A 134 -34.97 8.71 -7.14
C THR A 134 -33.86 7.89 -7.78
N ARG A 135 -34.19 6.67 -8.21
CA ARG A 135 -33.26 5.85 -9.00
C ARG A 135 -33.26 6.31 -10.45
N GLU A 136 -32.12 6.78 -10.93
CA GLU A 136 -31.95 7.20 -12.33
C GLU A 136 -31.60 6.00 -13.23
N SER A 137 -30.66 5.17 -12.75
CA SER A 137 -30.24 3.93 -13.39
C SER A 137 -29.64 2.98 -12.35
N GLN A 138 -29.19 1.79 -12.75
CA GLN A 138 -28.55 0.84 -11.84
C GLN A 138 -27.42 1.52 -11.06
N GLY A 139 -27.51 1.45 -9.73
CA GLY A 139 -26.53 2.03 -8.81
C GLY A 139 -26.34 3.54 -8.92
N LYS A 140 -27.27 4.29 -9.53
CA LYS A 140 -27.22 5.77 -9.60
C LYS A 140 -28.52 6.38 -9.11
N TYR A 141 -28.39 7.28 -8.13
CA TYR A 141 -29.52 7.86 -7.42
C TYR A 141 -29.36 9.36 -7.31
N MET A 142 -30.47 10.07 -7.51
CA MET A 142 -30.57 11.52 -7.35
C MET A 142 -31.46 11.84 -6.15
N GLY A 143 -30.90 12.51 -5.15
CA GLY A 143 -31.61 13.12 -4.04
C GLY A 143 -32.00 14.54 -4.41
N THR A 144 -33.30 14.81 -4.49
CA THR A 144 -33.83 16.17 -4.66
C THR A 144 -34.18 16.75 -3.32
N LEU A 145 -33.60 17.92 -3.01
CA LEU A 145 -33.79 18.64 -1.78
C LEU A 145 -35.01 19.57 -1.92
N ASP A 146 -35.85 19.65 -0.89
CA ASP A 146 -37.02 20.55 -0.87
C ASP A 146 -36.65 22.02 -0.56
N LYS A 147 -35.42 22.26 -0.10
CA LYS A 147 -34.82 23.58 0.15
C LYS A 147 -33.44 23.66 -0.49
N ALA A 148 -33.05 24.86 -0.88
CA ALA A 148 -31.69 25.10 -1.36
C ALA A 148 -30.70 25.16 -0.18
N ILE A 149 -29.48 24.67 -0.41
CA ILE A 149 -28.32 24.73 0.48
C ILE A 149 -27.26 25.68 -0.08
N ASP A 150 -26.41 26.26 0.77
CA ASP A 150 -25.19 26.92 0.34
C ASP A 150 -24.10 25.87 0.06
N ILE A 151 -23.87 25.58 -1.23
CA ILE A 151 -22.85 24.61 -1.67
C ILE A 151 -21.46 24.96 -1.12
N GLY A 152 -21.13 26.24 -0.98
CA GLY A 152 -19.82 26.69 -0.48
C GLY A 152 -19.58 26.39 0.99
N LYS A 153 -20.66 26.09 1.73
CA LYS A 153 -20.63 25.76 3.17
C LYS A 153 -21.15 24.36 3.46
N THR A 154 -21.45 23.57 2.43
CA THR A 154 -22.04 22.25 2.62
C THR A 154 -21.02 21.15 2.41
N VAL A 155 -21.03 20.17 3.30
CA VAL A 155 -20.26 18.93 3.18
C VAL A 155 -21.21 17.74 3.32
N ILE A 156 -21.00 16.73 2.48
CA ILE A 156 -21.72 15.46 2.58
C ILE A 156 -20.78 14.36 3.06
N PHE A 157 -21.32 13.47 3.90
CA PHE A 157 -20.68 12.27 4.38
C PHE A 157 -21.57 11.08 4.04
N TYR A 158 -20.95 9.95 3.73
CA TYR A 158 -21.68 8.73 3.45
C TYR A 158 -20.80 7.50 3.69
N THR A 159 -21.44 6.38 3.98
CA THR A 159 -20.75 5.09 4.15
C THR A 159 -20.85 4.24 2.89
N THR A 160 -19.94 3.29 2.74
CA THR A 160 -20.05 2.22 1.74
C THR A 160 -20.77 1.02 2.37
N PRO A 161 -21.92 0.58 1.82
CA PRO A 161 -22.57 -0.64 2.26
C PRO A 161 -21.66 -1.86 2.11
N THR A 162 -21.78 -2.85 3.00
CA THR A 162 -20.92 -4.05 3.00
C THR A 162 -21.06 -4.92 1.75
N THR A 163 -22.13 -4.74 0.99
CA THR A 163 -22.41 -5.41 -0.28
C THR A 163 -21.77 -4.74 -1.49
N HIS A 164 -21.14 -3.58 -1.30
CA HIS A 164 -20.62 -2.71 -2.36
C HIS A 164 -19.13 -2.42 -2.13
N THR A 165 -18.43 -2.09 -3.21
CA THR A 165 -16.99 -1.79 -3.15
C THR A 165 -16.71 -0.30 -2.95
N GLY A 166 -17.71 0.55 -3.17
CA GLY A 166 -17.55 1.99 -3.01
C GLY A 166 -18.85 2.76 -3.23
N VAL A 167 -18.85 3.99 -2.73
CA VAL A 167 -19.89 4.98 -2.99
C VAL A 167 -19.22 6.28 -3.39
N ARG A 168 -19.77 6.94 -4.40
CA ARG A 168 -19.42 8.32 -4.75
C ARG A 168 -20.63 9.20 -4.50
N GLY A 169 -20.46 10.22 -3.68
CA GLY A 169 -21.43 11.29 -3.49
C GLY A 169 -20.96 12.59 -4.13
N GLU A 170 -21.91 13.36 -4.65
CA GLU A 170 -21.65 14.63 -5.31
C GLU A 170 -22.79 15.61 -5.02
N LEU A 171 -22.48 16.84 -4.59
CA LEU A 171 -23.43 17.95 -4.65
C LEU A 171 -23.51 18.41 -6.12
N VAL A 172 -24.60 18.07 -6.81
CA VAL A 172 -24.79 18.38 -8.23
C VAL A 172 -25.24 19.84 -8.40
N GLY A 173 -25.93 20.37 -7.40
CA GLY A 173 -26.38 21.75 -7.33
C GLY A 173 -26.74 22.13 -5.90
N ASP A 174 -27.37 23.29 -5.75
CA ASP A 174 -27.83 23.80 -4.46
C ASP A 174 -29.07 23.08 -3.94
N ASN A 175 -29.67 22.18 -4.73
CA ASN A 175 -30.86 21.43 -4.36
C ASN A 175 -30.80 19.95 -4.79
N GLN A 176 -29.61 19.47 -5.17
CA GLN A 176 -29.45 18.12 -5.71
C GLN A 176 -28.16 17.47 -5.23
N VAL A 177 -28.30 16.22 -4.79
CA VAL A 177 -27.19 15.34 -4.42
C VAL A 177 -27.29 14.07 -5.25
N ARG A 178 -26.16 13.63 -5.81
CA ARG A 178 -26.06 12.32 -6.48
C ARG A 178 -25.32 11.35 -5.58
N LEU A 179 -25.80 10.10 -5.54
CA LEU A 179 -25.06 8.94 -5.04
C LEU A 179 -24.88 7.93 -6.17
N GLU A 180 -23.66 7.44 -6.34
CA GLU A 180 -23.34 6.33 -7.24
C GLU A 180 -22.72 5.18 -6.44
N LEU A 181 -23.34 4.02 -6.47
CA LEU A 181 -22.92 2.81 -5.77
C LEU A 181 -22.19 1.86 -6.71
N GLN A 182 -20.95 1.54 -6.34
CA GLN A 182 -20.04 0.72 -7.14
C GLN A 182 -19.93 -0.71 -6.60
N ASN A 183 -19.80 -1.67 -7.50
CA ASN A 183 -19.51 -3.06 -7.17
C ASN A 183 -18.43 -3.61 -8.12
N GLY A 184 -17.20 -3.18 -7.89
CA GLY A 184 -16.04 -3.44 -8.74
C GLY A 184 -15.70 -2.26 -9.64
N ILE A 185 -14.73 -2.49 -10.54
CA ILE A 185 -14.19 -1.46 -11.44
C ILE A 185 -15.21 -1.18 -12.54
N ASN A 186 -15.65 0.08 -12.66
CA ASN A 186 -16.62 0.53 -13.67
C ASN A 186 -17.96 -0.24 -13.66
N ALA A 187 -18.34 -0.79 -12.51
CA ALA A 187 -19.59 -1.52 -12.34
C ALA A 187 -20.43 -0.87 -11.23
N PHE A 188 -21.70 -0.61 -11.53
CA PHE A 188 -22.66 -0.05 -10.59
C PHE A 188 -23.68 -1.11 -10.16
N ALA A 189 -24.15 -1.04 -8.93
CA ALA A 189 -25.09 -2.03 -8.40
C ALA A 189 -26.18 -1.39 -7.54
N ASP A 190 -27.39 -1.93 -7.69
CA ASP A 190 -28.53 -1.70 -6.80
C ASP A 190 -28.39 -2.56 -5.53
N ASP A 191 -29.48 -2.70 -4.77
CA ASP A 191 -29.64 -3.64 -3.65
C ASP A 191 -28.68 -3.36 -2.50
N PHE A 192 -28.81 -2.19 -1.87
CA PHE A 192 -28.05 -1.81 -0.69
C PHE A 192 -28.94 -1.52 0.52
N SER A 193 -28.37 -1.69 1.70
CA SER A 193 -29.04 -1.38 2.96
C SER A 193 -28.10 -0.63 3.90
N ASN A 194 -28.70 0.17 4.79
CA ASN A 194 -28.03 0.90 5.85
C ASN A 194 -26.87 1.79 5.35
N LEU A 195 -26.99 2.36 4.15
CA LEU A 195 -26.09 3.43 3.74
C LEU A 195 -26.39 4.63 4.62
N SER A 196 -25.44 5.03 5.46
CA SER A 196 -25.55 6.27 6.22
C SER A 196 -25.24 7.42 5.29
N PHE A 197 -26.10 8.44 5.28
CA PHE A 197 -25.89 9.69 4.57
C PHE A 197 -26.05 10.83 5.57
N GLU A 198 -25.12 11.77 5.53
CA GLU A 198 -25.18 12.99 6.31
C GLU A 198 -24.85 14.19 5.42
N LEU A 199 -25.62 15.26 5.55
CA LEU A 199 -25.36 16.56 4.94
C LEU A 199 -25.22 17.57 6.08
N ARG A 200 -24.10 18.29 6.12
CA ARG A 200 -23.85 19.37 7.07
C ARG A 200 -23.71 20.68 6.31
N GLU A 201 -24.41 21.70 6.75
CA GLU A 201 -24.23 23.07 6.30
C GLU A 201 -23.70 23.92 7.46
N TYR A 202 -22.51 24.48 7.28
CA TYR A 202 -21.83 25.29 8.29
C TYR A 202 -22.30 26.75 8.21
N GLU A 203 -22.38 27.45 9.35
CA GLU A 203 -22.73 28.89 9.37
C GLU A 203 -21.62 29.81 8.85
#